data_AF-A0A7G2C4W6-F1
#
_entry.id   AF-A0A7G2C4W6-F1
#
_cell.length_a   1.000
_cell.length_b   1.000
_cell.length_c   1.000
_cell.angle_alpha   90.00
_cell.angle_beta   90.00
_cell.angle_gamma   90.00
#
_symmetry.space_group_name_H-M   'P 1'
#
loop_
_entity.id
_entity.type
_entity.pdbx_description
1 polymer ?
#
loop_
_entity_poly.entity_id
_entity_poly.type
_entity_poly.pdbx_seq_one_letter_code
_entity_poly.pdbx_strand_id
1 'polypeptide(L)'
;MFRVWFPTVCRSAWATVGYSSFRLCHSSGNLSVRINDMMESFGEARELIKDSLESAGSTYFSEDIEDAIAETNKTLEQWEGIKKMLKDQGEEEKLRQLINENEMKMKQLKEELEMAKHAGED
;
A
#
# COMPACT_ATOMS: atom_id res chain seq x y z
N MET A 1 -57.79 -27.64 -18.44
CA MET A 1 -57.63 -28.69 -17.42
C MET A 1 -56.57 -29.67 -17.94
N PHE A 2 -55.61 -30.03 -17.08
CA PHE A 2 -54.56 -31.07 -17.21
C PHE A 2 -53.22 -30.79 -17.94
N ARG A 3 -52.17 -30.78 -17.09
CA ARG A 3 -50.73 -30.97 -17.33
C ARG A 3 -50.42 -32.41 -17.78
N VAL A 4 -49.35 -32.58 -18.57
CA VAL A 4 -48.34 -33.66 -18.50
C VAL A 4 -47.11 -33.15 -19.27
N TRP A 5 -45.95 -32.83 -18.65
CA TRP A 5 -44.89 -33.64 -18.02
C TRP A 5 -43.83 -34.17 -19.03
N PHE A 6 -42.66 -33.48 -19.04
CA PHE A 6 -41.22 -33.77 -19.35
C PHE A 6 -40.77 -35.17 -19.86
N PRO A 7 -39.48 -35.42 -20.23
CA PRO A 7 -38.30 -34.53 -20.39
C PRO A 7 -37.49 -34.81 -21.70
N THR A 8 -36.49 -33.99 -22.05
CA THR A 8 -35.29 -34.52 -22.72
C THR A 8 -34.07 -33.60 -22.56
N VAL A 9 -33.12 -34.12 -21.78
CA VAL A 9 -31.66 -33.94 -21.88
C VAL A 9 -31.07 -32.57 -21.51
N CYS A 10 -30.75 -32.45 -20.22
CA CYS A 10 -29.53 -31.77 -19.78
C CYS A 10 -28.31 -32.55 -20.30
N ARG A 11 -27.40 -31.90 -21.02
CA ARG A 11 -26.05 -32.40 -21.29
C ARG A 11 -25.02 -31.35 -20.85
N SER A 12 -24.41 -31.64 -19.71
CA SER A 12 -23.00 -31.43 -19.36
C SER A 12 -22.27 -30.17 -19.83
N ALA A 13 -21.86 -29.34 -18.88
CA ALA A 13 -20.46 -28.88 -18.79
C ALA A 13 -20.16 -28.47 -17.35
N TRP A 14 -19.50 -29.35 -16.61
CA TRP A 14 -18.85 -29.01 -15.36
C TRP A 14 -17.51 -28.39 -15.73
N ALA A 15 -17.40 -27.08 -15.60
CA ALA A 15 -16.12 -26.39 -15.57
C ALA A 15 -15.93 -25.86 -14.15
N THR A 16 -15.37 -26.73 -13.31
CA THR A 16 -14.88 -26.38 -11.97
C THR A 16 -13.49 -25.79 -12.14
N VAL A 17 -13.40 -24.45 -12.19
CA VAL A 17 -12.21 -23.69 -11.83
C VAL A 17 -12.78 -22.51 -11.04
N GLY A 18 -12.65 -22.45 -9.71
CA GLY A 18 -11.40 -22.54 -8.99
C GLY A 18 -10.91 -21.12 -8.78
N TYR A 19 -11.19 -20.59 -7.58
CA TYR A 19 -10.56 -19.41 -6.98
C TYR A 19 -10.54 -18.12 -7.79
N SER A 20 -11.45 -17.22 -7.45
CA SER A 20 -11.12 -16.11 -6.56
C SER A 20 -12.17 -15.03 -6.79
N SER A 21 -12.79 -14.61 -5.71
CA SER A 21 -13.69 -13.47 -5.67
C SER A 21 -12.88 -12.22 -6.03
N PHE A 22 -12.71 -11.96 -7.33
CA PHE A 22 -12.30 -10.65 -7.81
C PHE A 22 -13.50 -9.72 -7.62
N ARG A 23 -13.66 -9.22 -6.39
CA ARG A 23 -14.52 -8.09 -6.09
C ARG A 23 -13.95 -6.90 -6.84
N LEU A 24 -14.44 -6.69 -8.06
CA LEU A 24 -14.40 -5.41 -8.73
C LEU A 24 -15.26 -4.45 -7.90
N CYS A 25 -14.65 -3.79 -6.91
CA CYS A 25 -15.22 -2.60 -6.31
C CYS A 25 -15.00 -1.44 -7.27
N HIS A 26 -16.01 -1.18 -8.10
CA HIS A 26 -16.09 -0.03 -8.98
C HIS A 26 -16.65 1.19 -8.22
N SER A 27 -15.86 2.27 -8.25
CA SER A 27 -16.27 3.69 -8.13
C SER A 27 -16.73 4.26 -6.77
N SER A 28 -15.81 4.25 -5.80
CA SER A 28 -15.48 5.40 -4.91
C SER A 28 -13.94 5.52 -4.72
N GLY A 29 -13.18 4.87 -5.62
CA GLY A 29 -11.93 4.15 -5.32
C GLY A 29 -10.61 4.89 -5.53
N ASN A 30 -10.56 6.22 -5.51
CA ASN A 30 -9.25 6.91 -5.63
C ASN A 30 -8.52 7.02 -4.29
N LEU A 31 -9.23 7.35 -3.21
CA LEU A 31 -8.60 7.60 -1.91
C LEU A 31 -8.10 6.31 -1.25
N SER A 32 -8.96 5.28 -1.21
CA SER A 32 -8.59 3.99 -0.59
C SER A 32 -7.44 3.30 -1.33
N VAL A 33 -7.36 3.43 -2.66
CA VAL A 33 -6.25 2.89 -3.45
C VAL A 33 -4.97 3.66 -3.14
N ARG A 34 -5.01 5.00 -3.12
CA ARG A 34 -3.84 5.81 -2.76
C ARG A 34 -3.34 5.55 -1.34
N ILE A 35 -4.25 5.34 -0.39
CA ILE A 35 -3.88 4.97 0.99
C ILE A 35 -3.24 3.59 1.00
N ASN A 36 -3.76 2.63 0.22
CA ASN A 36 -3.15 1.30 0.11
C ASN A 36 -1.77 1.37 -0.53
N ASP A 37 -1.62 2.06 -1.66
CA ASP A 37 -0.33 2.29 -2.33
C ASP A 37 0.68 2.92 -1.38
N MET A 38 0.27 3.92 -0.59
CA MET A 38 1.12 4.56 0.41
C MET A 38 1.53 3.58 1.51
N MET A 39 0.65 2.68 1.94
CA MET A 39 0.97 1.67 2.95
C MET A 39 1.89 0.57 2.39
N GLU A 40 1.78 0.24 1.11
CA GLU A 40 2.71 -0.65 0.41
C GLU A 40 4.10 0.00 0.32
N SER A 41 4.20 1.24 -0.18
CA SER A 41 5.46 2.00 -0.20
C SER A 41 6.07 2.19 1.19
N PHE A 42 5.25 2.38 2.23
CA PHE A 42 5.73 2.41 3.61
C PHE A 42 6.41 1.09 4.03
N GLY A 43 5.82 -0.05 3.65
CA GLY A 43 6.41 -1.36 3.91
C GLY A 43 7.72 -1.54 3.17
N GLU A 44 7.74 -1.19 1.88
CA GLU A 44 8.94 -1.25 1.04
C GLU A 44 10.06 -0.37 1.59
N ALA A 45 9.77 0.89 1.94
CA ALA A 45 10.74 1.82 2.52
C ALA A 45 11.38 1.25 3.80
N ARG A 46 10.58 0.59 4.65
CA ARG A 46 11.06 0.01 5.90
C ARG A 46 11.98 -1.20 5.68
N GLU A 47 11.64 -2.06 4.73
CA GLU A 47 12.50 -3.18 4.35
C GLU A 47 13.82 -2.67 3.76
N LEU A 48 13.79 -1.65 2.89
CA LEU A 48 15.01 -1.03 2.35
C LEU A 48 15.88 -0.38 3.44
N ILE A 49 15.26 0.30 4.42
CA ILE A 49 15.99 0.82 5.58
C ILE A 49 16.66 -0.33 6.34
N LYS A 50 15.97 -1.44 6.55
CA LYS A 50 16.53 -2.60 7.23
C LYS A 50 17.67 -3.24 6.44
N ASP A 51 17.53 -3.36 5.12
CA ASP A 51 18.58 -3.88 4.25
C ASP A 51 19.81 -2.97 4.27
N SER A 52 19.62 -1.64 4.23
CA SER A 52 20.72 -0.68 4.38
C SER A 52 21.46 -0.82 5.72
N LEU A 53 20.73 -1.08 6.82
CA LEU A 53 21.34 -1.34 8.13
C LEU A 53 22.11 -2.67 8.18
N GLU A 54 21.63 -3.71 7.51
CA GLU A 54 22.34 -5.00 7.41
C GLU A 54 23.60 -4.88 6.55
N SER A 55 23.57 -4.01 5.53
CA SER A 55 24.69 -3.68 4.67
C SER A 55 25.63 -2.62 5.25
N ALA A 56 25.36 -2.09 6.45
CA ALA A 56 26.19 -1.06 7.09
C ALA A 56 27.64 -1.53 7.26
N GLY A 57 28.58 -0.70 6.82
CA GLY A 57 30.02 -1.04 6.78
C GLY A 57 30.44 -1.86 5.56
N SER A 58 29.54 -2.15 4.61
CA SER A 58 29.86 -2.72 3.30
C SER A 58 29.94 -1.65 2.21
N THR A 59 30.50 -1.99 1.05
CA THR A 59 30.49 -1.11 -0.13
C THR A 59 29.09 -0.82 -0.66
N TYR A 60 28.10 -1.68 -0.36
CA TYR A 60 26.72 -1.54 -0.85
C TYR A 60 25.85 -0.63 0.02
N PHE A 61 26.34 -0.24 1.21
CA PHE A 61 25.61 0.64 2.11
C PHE A 61 25.15 1.93 1.43
N SER A 62 26.01 2.55 0.61
CA SER A 62 25.68 3.80 -0.08
C SER A 62 24.53 3.66 -1.08
N GLU A 63 24.46 2.54 -1.81
CA GLU A 63 23.37 2.30 -2.76
C GLU A 63 22.07 1.94 -2.00
N ASP A 64 22.17 1.07 -0.99
CA ASP A 64 21.02 0.61 -0.21
C ASP A 64 20.36 1.76 0.58
N ILE A 65 21.16 2.69 1.15
CA ILE A 65 20.63 3.85 1.87
C ILE A 65 20.01 4.88 0.91
N GLU A 66 20.55 5.05 -0.30
CA GLU A 66 19.96 5.93 -1.31
C GLU A 66 18.58 5.44 -1.76
N ASP A 67 18.44 4.13 -1.98
CA ASP A 67 17.15 3.50 -2.31
C ASP A 67 16.14 3.65 -1.15
N ALA A 68 16.59 3.44 0.09
CA ALA A 68 15.78 3.66 1.30
C ALA A 68 15.30 5.12 1.43
N ILE A 69 16.17 6.09 1.13
CA ILE A 69 15.83 7.53 1.11
C ILE A 69 14.79 7.81 0.01
N ALA A 70 14.98 7.26 -1.18
CA ALA A 70 14.09 7.47 -2.32
C ALA A 70 12.67 6.96 -2.03
N GLU A 71 12.54 5.73 -1.54
CA GLU A 71 11.23 5.13 -1.25
C GLU A 71 10.55 5.79 -0.04
N THR A 72 11.33 6.20 0.96
CA THR A 72 10.80 6.99 2.10
C THR A 72 10.24 8.33 1.63
N ASN A 73 10.96 9.05 0.77
CA ASN A 73 10.50 10.32 0.20
C ASN A 73 9.23 10.13 -0.63
N LYS A 74 9.18 9.10 -1.48
CA LYS A 74 8.00 8.76 -2.28
C LYS A 74 6.77 8.50 -1.40
N THR A 75 6.94 7.75 -0.30
CA THR A 75 5.89 7.50 0.69
C THR A 75 5.36 8.81 1.30
N LEU A 76 6.27 9.71 1.67
CA LEU A 76 5.90 11.02 2.23
C LEU A 76 5.20 11.93 1.20
N GLU A 77 5.64 11.90 -0.06
CA GLU A 77 4.99 12.65 -1.14
C GLU A 77 3.57 12.15 -1.40
N GLN A 78 3.35 10.83 -1.41
CA GLN A 78 2.02 10.24 -1.51
C GLN A 78 1.14 10.67 -0.33
N TRP A 79 1.69 10.70 0.89
CA TRP A 79 0.99 11.17 2.08
C TRP A 79 0.56 12.64 1.97
N GLU A 80 1.46 13.54 1.55
CA GLU A 80 1.12 14.94 1.28
C GLU A 80 0.07 15.08 0.18
N GLY A 81 0.16 14.26 -0.88
CA GLY A 81 -0.81 14.21 -1.97
C GLY A 81 -2.22 13.83 -1.50
N ILE A 82 -2.33 12.83 -0.62
CA ILE A 82 -3.60 12.42 -0.01
C ILE A 82 -4.19 13.56 0.84
N LYS A 83 -3.36 14.20 1.67
CA LYS A 83 -3.80 15.34 2.49
C LYS A 83 -4.33 16.49 1.65
N LYS A 84 -3.63 16.84 0.57
CA LYS A 84 -4.05 17.89 -0.36
C LYS A 84 -5.37 17.54 -1.03
N MET A 85 -5.51 16.32 -1.54
CA MET A 85 -6.74 15.83 -2.17
C MET A 85 -7.95 15.92 -1.22
N LEU A 86 -7.78 15.51 0.04
CA LEU A 86 -8.86 15.60 1.05
C LEU A 86 -9.21 17.05 1.40
N LYS A 87 -8.21 17.93 1.46
CA LYS A 87 -8.41 19.36 1.69
C LYS A 87 -9.18 20.01 0.54
N ASP A 88 -8.84 19.68 -0.71
CA ASP A 88 -9.55 20.15 -1.91
C ASP A 88 -11.00 19.62 -1.97
N GLN A 89 -11.26 18.44 -1.41
CA GLN A 89 -12.59 17.85 -1.32
C GLN A 89 -13.43 18.39 -0.14
N GLY A 90 -12.84 19.18 0.77
CA GLY A 90 -13.51 19.67 1.98
C GLY A 90 -13.77 18.58 3.04
N GLU A 91 -13.10 17.43 2.94
CA GLU A 91 -13.28 16.26 3.81
C GLU A 91 -12.37 16.35 5.05
N GLU A 92 -12.49 17.43 5.81
CA GLU A 92 -11.60 17.70 6.96
C GLU A 92 -11.66 16.65 8.07
N GLU A 93 -12.83 16.03 8.28
CA GLU A 93 -13.01 14.98 9.30
C GLU A 93 -12.16 13.74 8.97
N LYS A 94 -12.26 13.25 7.73
CA LYS A 94 -11.45 12.14 7.23
C LYS A 94 -9.96 12.49 7.23
N LEU A 95 -9.61 13.72 6.87
CA LEU A 95 -8.23 14.21 6.94
C LEU A 95 -7.69 14.14 8.36
N ARG A 96 -8.44 14.65 9.36
CA ARG A 96 -8.03 14.60 10.77
C ARG A 96 -7.85 13.16 11.26
N GLN A 97 -8.77 12.27 10.90
CA GLN A 97 -8.66 10.85 11.25
C GLN A 97 -7.40 10.21 10.63
N LEU A 98 -7.18 10.39 9.33
CA LEU A 98 -6.01 9.83 8.65
C LEU A 98 -4.70 10.38 9.19
N ILE A 99 -4.65 11.67 9.53
CA ILE A 99 -3.47 12.28 10.16
C ILE A 99 -3.19 11.57 11.48
N ASN A 100 -4.18 11.44 12.35
CA ASN A 100 -4.01 10.79 13.64
C ASN A 100 -3.53 9.32 13.51
N GLU A 101 -3.98 8.60 12.48
CA GLU A 101 -3.62 7.19 12.26
C GLU A 101 -2.24 6.98 11.61
N ASN A 102 -1.82 7.90 10.73
CA ASN A 102 -0.62 7.69 9.89
C ASN A 102 0.54 8.64 10.20
N GLU A 103 0.31 9.78 10.87
CA GLU A 103 1.36 10.73 11.24
C GLU A 103 2.45 10.06 12.09
N MET A 104 2.05 9.25 13.08
CA MET A 104 3.01 8.51 13.90
C MET A 104 3.84 7.53 13.09
N LYS A 105 3.24 6.82 12.12
CA LYS A 105 3.97 5.89 11.25
C LYS A 105 4.98 6.63 10.37
N MET A 106 4.57 7.75 9.77
CA MET A 106 5.45 8.57 8.94
C MET A 106 6.60 9.17 9.75
N LYS A 107 6.35 9.51 11.02
CA LYS A 107 7.41 9.95 11.94
C LYS A 107 8.39 8.83 12.27
N GLN A 108 7.88 7.63 12.59
CA GLN A 108 8.71 6.45 12.84
C GLN A 108 9.59 6.11 11.63
N LEU A 109 9.03 6.12 10.41
CA LEU A 109 9.80 5.85 9.19
C LEU A 109 10.96 6.84 9.01
N LYS A 110 10.73 8.12 9.30
CA LYS A 110 11.80 9.14 9.29
C LYS A 110 12.86 8.87 10.35
N GLU A 111 12.46 8.50 11.56
CA GLU A 111 13.41 8.17 12.64
C GLU A 111 14.24 6.93 12.29
N GLU A 112 13.61 5.88 11.74
CA GLU A 112 14.29 4.68 11.26
C GLU A 112 15.29 5.00 10.15
N LEU A 113 14.93 5.87 9.19
CA LEU A 113 15.82 6.33 8.13
C LEU A 113 17.03 7.12 8.66
N GLU A 114 16.80 8.04 9.62
CA GLU A 114 17.90 8.83 10.20
C GLU A 114 18.86 7.96 11.02
N MET A 115 18.36 6.95 11.72
CA MET A 115 19.21 5.95 12.37
C MET A 115 20.06 5.16 11.36
N ALA A 116 19.47 4.77 10.22
CA ALA A 116 20.19 4.07 9.17
C ALA A 116 21.29 4.92 8.53
N LYS A 117 21.03 6.21 8.29
CA LYS A 117 22.06 7.14 7.81
C LYS A 117 23.24 7.24 8.78
N HIS A 118 22.96 7.37 10.08
CA HIS A 118 24.01 7.49 11.09
C HIS A 118 24.86 6.22 11.19
N ALA A 119 24.24 5.05 11.05
CA ALA A 119 24.93 3.76 11.11
C ALA A 119 25.97 3.55 9.99
N GLY A 120 25.91 4.32 8.91
CA GLY A 120 26.93 4.31 7.86
C GLY A 120 28.06 5.32 8.01
N GLU A 121 27.95 6.22 9.00
CA GLU A 121 28.98 7.24 9.30
C GLU A 121 29.98 6.77 10.38
N ASP A 122 29.71 5.64 11.06
CA ASP A 122 30.59 4.98 12.05
C ASP A 122 31.58 3.99 11.39
#